data_AF-A0A9P8JDK0-F1
#
_entry.id   AF-A0A9P8JDK0-F1
#
_cell.length_a   1.000
_cell.length_b   1.000
_cell.length_c   1.000
_cell.angle_alpha   90.00
_cell.angle_beta   90.00
_cell.angle_gamma   90.00
#
_symmetry.space_group_name_H-M   'P 1'
#
loop_
_entity.id
_entity.type
_entity.pdbx_description
1 polymer ?
#
loop_
_entity_poly.entity_id
_entity_poly.type
_entity_poly.pdbx_seq_one_letter_code
_entity_poly.pdbx_strand_id
1 'polypeptide(L)'
;MDYSSAIANDAGRDPWASSPQHDRSTFPQANNHDVPPTSSLSHQPPAPDGDDEHYDENSQLPTQNDQYPSQQHQSQSYDNSSRSEPQRYHHARPQHPPQQPSHLQQPPQNYQQQQQQQQPQPQQPRKQYKLQAKITALERTGRKDPVLRFDVYTNLPKFRTTQFRDVRRTHSEFVKFADHLISSNPEAFVPAVPPPLTAAGVGTEEDEVRVKASMQRWLNTVCSNHILMRDEEMVFFVESDFGYSPVVRRKQPATGVRRKYIKQFAPPPDDTPELLEARPVVKSFYLGTMDLGQKVDKVVKSRRALGLAESDFGVKMGHMQVQETHSGLANAYKKLGKVIQAVGDFHAAQGTAEATTLADPLQYHSSDAFIVKETLTNRHILLRELIQAQQSTRSKTSAVDRLKSSTSVKRDKVDEALAALDEARSHEAHLKEKTDRVTENLVHERREWTARTTSDLRAAIREYVVREIEAERRTLATLEQVRPDVRNIDASGGLSRLGREAHPVIRRTSLASSQGPKGDAWSGVPRRPDGLNRSISGSFAGTGTVPEDAEAEQAEEGTTGRKRATSSASSLGRLDEDDEDRIDARNAASRLAQTTF
;
A
#
# COMPACT_ATOMS: atom_id res chain seq x y z
N MET A 1 -45.11 -23.84 -33.60
CA MET A 1 -44.47 -24.66 -34.63
C MET A 1 -43.13 -24.04 -34.96
N ASP A 2 -42.08 -24.73 -34.52
CA ASP A 2 -40.84 -25.06 -35.23
C ASP A 2 -39.85 -24.04 -35.82
N TYR A 3 -38.62 -24.22 -35.31
CA TYR A 3 -37.29 -24.34 -35.95
C TYR A 3 -36.55 -23.12 -36.54
N SER A 4 -35.58 -22.65 -35.73
CA SER A 4 -34.12 -22.65 -35.99
C SER A 4 -33.50 -21.99 -37.22
N SER A 5 -32.28 -21.47 -36.96
CA SER A 5 -31.20 -20.99 -37.85
C SER A 5 -31.12 -19.46 -37.97
N ALA A 6 -29.98 -18.79 -37.92
CA ALA A 6 -28.59 -19.22 -37.87
C ALA A 6 -27.66 -18.03 -37.57
N ILE A 7 -26.52 -18.35 -36.93
CA ILE A 7 -25.16 -17.85 -37.17
C ILE A 7 -24.82 -16.40 -36.77
N ALA A 8 -24.07 -16.34 -35.67
CA ALA A 8 -23.14 -15.29 -35.32
C ALA A 8 -21.84 -15.41 -36.12
N ASN A 9 -21.31 -14.27 -36.56
CA ASN A 9 -19.87 -13.96 -36.63
C ASN A 9 -19.72 -12.48 -37.00
N ASP A 10 -19.15 -11.67 -36.13
CA ASP A 10 -18.23 -10.64 -36.59
C ASP A 10 -17.11 -10.44 -35.57
N ALA A 11 -15.90 -10.58 -36.07
CA ALA A 11 -14.65 -10.53 -35.35
C ALA A 11 -13.98 -9.19 -35.64
N GLY A 12 -13.39 -8.58 -34.61
CA GLY A 12 -12.39 -7.52 -34.79
C GLY A 12 -12.85 -6.13 -34.38
N ARG A 13 -12.68 -5.79 -33.10
CA ARG A 13 -12.39 -4.40 -32.69
C ARG A 13 -11.26 -4.38 -31.66
N ASP A 14 -10.22 -3.68 -32.05
CA ASP A 14 -8.91 -3.47 -31.43
C ASP A 14 -9.03 -2.69 -30.09
N PRO A 15 -8.29 -3.05 -29.01
CA PRO A 15 -8.43 -2.42 -27.70
C PRO A 15 -7.59 -1.14 -27.49
N TRP A 16 -7.16 -0.44 -28.55
CA TRP A 16 -6.26 0.73 -28.47
C TRP A 16 -6.82 2.06 -29.01
N ALA A 17 -8.14 2.24 -29.05
CA ALA A 17 -8.73 3.54 -29.38
C ALA A 17 -8.96 4.40 -28.13
N SER A 18 -7.96 5.20 -27.75
CA SER A 18 -8.06 6.23 -26.71
C SER A 18 -7.79 7.63 -27.28
N SER A 19 -8.81 8.51 -27.31
CA SER A 19 -8.75 9.91 -26.84
C SER A 19 -10.06 10.69 -27.12
N PRO A 20 -10.42 11.66 -26.27
CA PRO A 20 -11.71 12.36 -26.30
C PRO A 20 -11.68 13.63 -27.17
N GLN A 21 -12.72 13.85 -27.98
CA GLN A 21 -12.97 15.15 -28.61
C GLN A 21 -13.97 15.95 -27.78
N HIS A 22 -13.58 17.20 -27.51
CA HIS A 22 -14.40 18.26 -26.96
C HIS A 22 -15.35 18.85 -28.02
N ASP A 23 -16.43 19.44 -27.51
CA ASP A 23 -17.31 20.44 -28.13
C ASP A 23 -18.36 19.98 -29.15
N ARG A 24 -19.62 19.95 -28.67
CA ARG A 24 -20.74 20.62 -29.37
C ARG A 24 -21.89 20.90 -28.40
N SER A 25 -22.07 22.19 -28.10
CA SER A 25 -23.27 22.77 -27.54
C SER A 25 -24.28 23.07 -28.65
N THR A 26 -25.51 22.55 -28.53
CA THR A 26 -26.71 23.18 -29.14
C THR A 26 -27.97 22.64 -28.46
N PHE A 27 -28.68 23.50 -27.74
CA PHE A 27 -30.08 23.31 -27.32
C PHE A 27 -31.02 23.53 -28.52
N PRO A 28 -32.24 22.96 -28.47
CA PRO A 28 -33.39 23.83 -28.22
C PRO A 28 -34.40 23.28 -27.19
N GLN A 29 -35.10 24.23 -26.56
CA GLN A 29 -36.20 24.06 -25.59
C GLN A 29 -37.53 23.64 -26.27
N ALA A 30 -38.41 22.95 -25.54
CA ALA A 30 -39.73 23.48 -25.12
C ALA A 30 -40.62 22.45 -24.38
N ASN A 31 -41.19 22.92 -23.24
CA ASN A 31 -42.54 22.72 -22.67
C ASN A 31 -43.03 21.29 -22.26
N ASN A 32 -43.21 20.99 -20.97
CA ASN A 32 -44.28 21.35 -19.99
C ASN A 32 -45.36 20.26 -19.88
N HIS A 33 -45.41 19.52 -18.76
CA HIS A 33 -46.52 19.54 -17.78
C HIS A 33 -46.42 18.45 -16.69
N ASP A 34 -46.83 18.86 -15.48
CA ASP A 34 -47.39 18.12 -14.34
C ASP A 34 -46.53 17.68 -13.14
N VAL A 35 -47.14 17.89 -11.95
CA VAL A 35 -46.59 18.17 -10.60
C VAL A 35 -47.01 17.04 -9.60
N PRO A 36 -46.83 17.13 -8.24
CA PRO A 36 -45.88 16.45 -7.31
C PRO A 36 -46.60 15.44 -6.34
N PRO A 37 -46.24 15.19 -5.03
CA PRO A 37 -45.04 15.44 -4.17
C PRO A 37 -44.53 14.18 -3.38
N THR A 38 -43.30 14.07 -2.84
CA THR A 38 -42.86 14.44 -1.46
C THR A 38 -41.45 13.82 -1.20
N SER A 39 -40.43 14.62 -0.86
CA SER A 39 -39.75 14.73 0.47
C SER A 39 -38.84 13.54 0.89
N SER A 40 -37.50 13.59 0.71
CA SER A 40 -36.45 14.21 1.59
C SER A 40 -35.91 13.20 2.65
N LEU A 41 -34.63 13.05 3.05
CA LEU A 41 -33.47 13.95 3.17
C LEU A 41 -32.16 13.13 3.24
N SER A 42 -31.09 13.66 2.64
CA SER A 42 -29.68 13.27 2.86
C SER A 42 -29.00 14.41 3.61
N HIS A 43 -28.34 14.14 4.74
CA HIS A 43 -27.59 15.13 5.52
C HIS A 43 -26.10 15.10 5.18
N GLN A 44 -25.56 16.26 4.85
CA GLN A 44 -24.14 16.57 4.64
C GLN A 44 -23.78 17.74 5.58
N PRO A 45 -22.62 17.74 6.27
CA PRO A 45 -22.33 18.72 7.31
C PRO A 45 -21.83 20.07 6.75
N PRO A 46 -21.98 21.18 7.52
CA PRO A 46 -21.82 22.55 7.03
C PRO A 46 -20.37 23.07 7.10
N ALA A 47 -20.09 24.08 6.26
CA ALA A 47 -18.92 24.95 6.31
C ALA A 47 -19.20 26.18 7.21
N PRO A 48 -18.17 26.80 7.82
CA PRO A 48 -18.33 28.02 8.61
C PRO A 48 -18.17 29.30 7.76
N ASP A 49 -19.03 30.28 8.04
CA ASP A 49 -19.03 31.67 7.56
C ASP A 49 -18.07 32.59 8.36
N GLY A 50 -17.71 33.72 7.72
CA GLY A 50 -17.14 34.97 8.28
C GLY A 50 -15.60 35.04 8.20
N ASP A 51 -14.93 36.08 7.70
CA ASP A 51 -15.27 37.44 7.27
C ASP A 51 -14.14 37.89 6.31
N ASP A 52 -14.45 38.67 5.27
CA ASP A 52 -13.80 39.96 4.96
C ASP A 52 -14.25 40.48 3.59
N GLU A 53 -14.95 41.61 3.64
CA GLU A 53 -15.19 42.53 2.54
C GLU A 53 -13.88 43.28 2.22
N HIS A 54 -13.53 43.41 0.93
CA HIS A 54 -13.03 44.69 0.40
C HIS A 54 -13.06 44.70 -1.13
N TYR A 55 -13.67 45.78 -1.63
CA TYR A 55 -13.81 46.23 -3.00
C TYR A 55 -12.46 46.48 -3.70
N ASP A 56 -12.37 46.20 -5.00
CA ASP A 56 -11.96 47.25 -5.94
C ASP A 56 -12.42 46.96 -7.38
N GLU A 57 -13.09 47.98 -7.91
CA GLU A 57 -13.57 48.13 -9.28
C GLU A 57 -12.60 49.06 -10.03
N ASN A 58 -12.51 48.90 -11.36
CA ASN A 58 -11.78 49.72 -12.33
C ASN A 58 -10.26 49.58 -12.41
N SER A 59 -9.79 49.06 -13.56
CA SER A 59 -9.06 49.90 -14.53
C SER A 59 -8.99 49.26 -15.91
N GLN A 60 -9.19 50.13 -16.89
CA GLN A 60 -9.41 49.89 -18.31
C GLN A 60 -8.15 49.49 -19.07
N LEU A 61 -8.36 48.81 -20.20
CA LEU A 61 -7.40 48.54 -21.27
C LEU A 61 -6.69 49.82 -21.75
N PRO A 62 -5.49 49.65 -22.35
CA PRO A 62 -5.40 50.10 -23.73
C PRO A 62 -4.81 49.04 -24.67
N THR A 63 -5.45 48.97 -25.83
CA THR A 63 -5.00 48.37 -27.09
C THR A 63 -3.77 49.06 -27.65
N GLN A 64 -2.77 48.31 -28.11
CA GLN A 64 -1.88 48.78 -29.17
C GLN A 64 -1.39 47.64 -30.07
N ASN A 65 -1.68 47.81 -31.36
CA ASN A 65 -1.06 47.12 -32.50
C ASN A 65 0.46 47.18 -32.41
N ASP A 66 1.16 46.11 -32.81
CA ASP A 66 2.05 46.20 -33.96
C ASP A 66 2.52 44.84 -34.48
N GLN A 67 2.83 44.87 -35.78
CA GLN A 67 3.02 43.78 -36.73
C GLN A 67 4.29 42.96 -36.47
N TYR A 68 4.16 41.63 -36.62
CA TYR A 68 5.28 40.72 -36.89
C TYR A 68 5.39 40.47 -38.40
N PRO A 69 6.59 40.53 -39.01
CA PRO A 69 6.84 39.84 -40.25
C PRO A 69 7.47 38.46 -39.99
N SER A 70 6.81 37.47 -40.58
CA SER A 70 7.20 36.07 -40.71
C SER A 70 8.52 35.92 -41.47
N GLN A 71 9.45 35.08 -40.98
CA GLN A 71 10.44 34.44 -41.83
C GLN A 71 10.47 32.94 -41.56
N GLN A 72 10.05 32.21 -42.59
CA GLN A 72 10.33 30.79 -42.82
C GLN A 72 11.84 30.62 -43.04
N HIS A 73 12.44 29.59 -42.45
CA HIS A 73 13.60 28.96 -43.08
C HIS A 73 13.54 27.44 -42.98
N GLN A 74 13.76 26.88 -44.17
CA GLN A 74 13.76 25.48 -44.56
C GLN A 74 14.89 24.68 -43.92
N SER A 75 14.54 23.41 -43.71
CA SER A 75 15.38 22.22 -43.60
C SER A 75 16.53 22.14 -44.62
N GLN A 76 17.73 21.81 -44.14
CA GLN A 76 18.73 21.06 -44.91
C GLN A 76 19.44 20.01 -44.04
N SER A 77 19.43 18.81 -44.59
CA SER A 77 20.14 17.60 -44.22
C SER A 77 21.62 17.66 -44.61
N TYR A 78 22.52 17.19 -43.74
CA TYR A 78 23.80 16.60 -44.14
C TYR A 78 24.10 15.38 -43.27
N ASP A 79 24.30 14.26 -43.96
CA ASP A 79 24.91 13.03 -43.48
C ASP A 79 26.38 13.03 -43.92
N ASN A 80 27.27 12.47 -43.08
CA ASN A 80 28.34 11.51 -43.43
C ASN A 80 29.56 11.61 -42.49
N SER A 81 29.69 10.57 -41.66
CA SER A 81 30.87 9.78 -41.29
C SER A 81 32.27 10.41 -41.21
N SER A 82 32.86 10.33 -40.02
CA SER A 82 34.10 9.56 -39.72
C SER A 82 34.79 10.13 -38.47
N ARG A 83 34.76 9.39 -37.35
CA ARG A 83 35.70 9.66 -36.25
C ARG A 83 36.04 8.39 -35.49
N SER A 84 37.34 8.16 -35.46
CA SER A 84 38.12 7.03 -34.99
C SER A 84 38.17 6.89 -33.46
N GLU A 85 38.14 5.64 -33.00
CA GLU A 85 38.47 5.21 -31.63
C GLU A 85 39.97 5.39 -31.32
N PRO A 86 40.34 5.68 -30.05
CA PRO A 86 41.67 5.38 -29.54
C PRO A 86 41.69 4.08 -28.73
N GLN A 87 42.60 3.18 -29.12
CA GLN A 87 42.92 1.91 -28.49
C GLN A 87 43.41 2.06 -27.03
N ARG A 88 42.91 1.16 -26.18
CA ARG A 88 43.46 0.85 -24.84
C ARG A 88 44.77 0.07 -24.97
N TYR A 89 45.83 0.55 -24.32
CA TYR A 89 47.01 -0.26 -24.02
C TYR A 89 47.01 -0.70 -22.55
N HIS A 90 46.97 -2.02 -22.36
CA HIS A 90 47.29 -2.72 -21.11
C HIS A 90 48.82 -2.72 -20.89
N HIS A 91 49.27 -2.47 -19.66
CA HIS A 91 50.62 -2.79 -19.23
C HIS A 91 50.60 -3.77 -18.04
N ALA A 92 51.33 -4.85 -18.24
CA ALA A 92 51.46 -6.00 -17.38
C ALA A 92 52.52 -5.78 -16.29
N ARG A 93 52.34 -6.48 -15.18
CA ARG A 93 53.16 -6.45 -13.95
C ARG A 93 53.98 -7.76 -13.88
N PRO A 94 55.30 -7.73 -13.61
CA PRO A 94 56.04 -8.97 -13.34
C PRO A 94 56.03 -9.34 -11.85
N GLN A 95 55.85 -10.64 -11.58
CA GLN A 95 56.03 -11.33 -10.30
C GLN A 95 57.38 -12.05 -10.29
N HIS A 96 58.02 -12.15 -9.11
CA HIS A 96 59.09 -13.12 -8.80
C HIS A 96 59.09 -13.47 -7.28
N PRO A 97 59.70 -14.60 -6.86
CA PRO A 97 59.10 -15.61 -5.97
C PRO A 97 59.71 -15.69 -4.54
N PRO A 98 59.22 -16.59 -3.65
CA PRO A 98 59.56 -16.61 -2.21
C PRO A 98 60.63 -17.66 -1.84
N GLN A 99 61.43 -17.36 -0.80
CA GLN A 99 62.21 -18.35 -0.05
C GLN A 99 62.20 -18.03 1.45
N GLN A 100 61.86 -19.04 2.27
CA GLN A 100 62.16 -19.14 3.71
C GLN A 100 63.59 -19.70 3.88
N PRO A 101 64.28 -19.51 5.03
CA PRO A 101 64.08 -20.42 6.18
C PRO A 101 64.24 -19.77 7.57
N SER A 102 63.98 -20.62 8.55
CA SER A 102 63.61 -20.39 9.95
C SER A 102 64.78 -20.30 10.96
N HIS A 103 64.43 -19.78 12.16
CA HIS A 103 64.92 -20.13 13.52
C HIS A 103 65.91 -19.22 14.30
N LEU A 104 65.34 -18.69 15.42
CA LEU A 104 65.82 -18.66 16.82
C LEU A 104 67.09 -17.88 17.24
N GLN A 105 66.92 -16.75 17.95
CA GLN A 105 67.29 -16.56 19.38
C GLN A 105 67.18 -15.07 19.82
N GLN A 106 66.65 -14.85 21.02
CA GLN A 106 66.69 -13.60 21.79
C GLN A 106 68.03 -13.47 22.55
N PRO A 107 68.28 -12.38 23.32
CA PRO A 107 68.36 -10.94 22.99
C PRO A 107 69.78 -10.39 23.38
N PRO A 108 70.17 -9.11 23.12
CA PRO A 108 69.85 -8.04 24.08
C PRO A 108 69.73 -6.59 23.52
N GLN A 109 68.97 -5.81 24.30
CA GLN A 109 69.03 -4.37 24.61
C GLN A 109 69.78 -3.35 23.73
N ASN A 110 69.03 -2.26 23.50
CA ASN A 110 69.41 -0.85 23.30
C ASN A 110 70.18 -0.50 22.02
N TYR A 111 69.55 0.29 21.14
CA TYR A 111 69.77 1.75 21.07
C TYR A 111 68.58 2.42 20.38
N GLN A 112 68.13 3.53 20.98
CA GLN A 112 67.07 4.40 20.51
C GLN A 112 67.48 5.12 19.22
N GLN A 113 66.62 5.08 18.19
CA GLN A 113 66.50 6.17 17.23
C GLN A 113 65.03 6.35 16.83
N GLN A 114 64.59 7.58 16.98
CA GLN A 114 63.23 8.06 16.78
C GLN A 114 62.80 7.91 15.30
N GLN A 115 61.74 7.15 15.05
CA GLN A 115 60.87 7.38 13.90
C GLN A 115 59.49 7.77 14.42
N GLN A 116 59.05 8.96 14.03
CA GLN A 116 57.71 9.49 14.25
C GLN A 116 56.69 8.52 13.64
N GLN A 117 56.04 7.72 14.48
CA GLN A 117 54.77 7.08 14.13
C GLN A 117 53.66 8.11 14.32
N GLN A 118 53.08 8.55 13.20
CA GLN A 118 51.75 9.15 13.19
C GLN A 118 50.77 8.13 13.76
N GLN A 119 50.36 8.34 15.01
CA GLN A 119 49.25 7.60 15.59
C GLN A 119 47.95 8.01 14.88
N PRO A 120 47.13 7.06 14.39
CA PRO A 120 45.78 7.38 13.98
C PRO A 120 45.00 7.83 15.22
N GLN A 121 44.54 9.08 15.22
CA GLN A 121 43.62 9.56 16.26
C GLN A 121 42.40 8.62 16.31
N PRO A 122 41.97 8.17 17.50
CA PRO A 122 40.71 7.46 17.63
C PRO A 122 39.59 8.44 17.26
N GLN A 123 38.95 8.21 16.10
CA GLN A 123 37.71 8.90 15.75
C GLN A 123 36.72 8.68 16.90
N GLN A 124 36.40 9.76 17.61
CA GLN A 124 35.35 9.72 18.63
C GLN A 124 34.07 9.17 17.99
N PRO A 125 33.38 8.21 18.62
CA PRO A 125 32.12 7.69 18.09
C PRO A 125 31.15 8.85 17.94
N ARG A 126 30.76 9.17 16.70
CA ARG A 126 29.78 10.22 16.41
C ARG A 126 28.52 9.91 17.24
N LYS A 127 28.13 10.83 18.13
CA LYS A 127 26.93 10.68 18.98
C LYS A 127 25.71 10.44 18.09
N GLN A 128 25.17 9.23 18.11
CA GLN A 128 23.97 8.87 17.35
C GLN A 128 22.75 9.40 18.11
N TYR A 129 22.07 10.37 17.51
CA TYR A 129 20.79 10.87 18.03
C TYR A 129 19.69 9.86 17.78
N LYS A 130 18.82 9.67 18.78
CA LYS A 130 17.70 8.74 18.75
C LYS A 130 16.49 9.36 19.43
N LEU A 131 15.33 9.11 18.84
CA LEU A 131 14.01 9.35 19.40
C LEU A 131 13.22 8.06 19.20
N GLN A 132 12.65 7.52 20.27
CA GLN A 132 11.88 6.30 20.22
C GLN A 132 10.58 6.52 20.99
N ALA A 133 9.46 6.28 20.33
CA ALA A 133 8.15 6.33 20.94
C ALA A 133 7.54 4.92 21.00
N LYS A 134 6.84 4.60 22.09
CA LYS A 134 6.15 3.32 22.27
C LYS A 134 4.72 3.55 22.75
N ILE A 135 3.75 3.14 21.94
CA ILE A 135 2.34 3.16 22.31
C ILE A 135 2.10 2.15 23.43
N THR A 136 1.51 2.63 24.51
CA THR A 136 1.19 1.86 25.72
C THR A 136 -0.30 1.55 25.79
N ALA A 137 -1.17 2.46 25.34
CA ALA A 137 -2.62 2.24 25.33
C ALA A 137 -3.35 3.07 24.27
N LEU A 138 -4.59 2.65 23.98
CA LEU A 138 -5.57 3.34 23.14
C LEU A 138 -6.83 3.52 23.98
N GLU A 139 -7.20 4.75 24.31
CA GLU A 139 -8.37 5.07 25.12
C GLU A 139 -9.48 5.58 24.20
N ARG A 140 -10.63 4.89 24.20
CA ARG A 140 -11.83 5.27 23.44
C ARG A 140 -12.96 5.64 24.39
N THR A 141 -13.63 6.77 24.13
CA THR A 141 -14.90 7.12 24.78
C THR A 141 -16.02 7.14 23.74
N GLY A 142 -16.60 5.96 23.49
CA GLY A 142 -17.60 5.77 22.45
C GLY A 142 -17.03 6.02 21.05
N ARG A 143 -17.71 6.86 20.24
CA ARG A 143 -17.26 7.26 18.89
C ARG A 143 -16.47 8.57 18.86
N LYS A 144 -16.03 9.07 20.02
CA LYS A 144 -15.19 10.27 20.09
C LYS A 144 -13.78 9.97 19.54
N ASP A 145 -13.06 11.05 19.23
CA ASP A 145 -11.66 11.01 18.82
C ASP A 145 -10.81 10.23 19.87
N PRO A 146 -10.17 9.11 19.51
CA PRO A 146 -9.45 8.29 20.47
C PRO A 146 -8.17 8.98 20.96
N VAL A 147 -7.80 8.68 22.22
CA VAL A 147 -6.55 9.15 22.82
C VAL A 147 -5.53 8.02 22.80
N LEU A 148 -4.38 8.26 22.17
CA LEU A 148 -3.24 7.37 22.23
C LEU A 148 -2.33 7.77 23.39
N ARG A 149 -1.95 6.78 24.18
CA ARG A 149 -0.97 6.89 25.26
C ARG A 149 0.33 6.27 24.82
N PHE A 150 1.44 6.97 25.01
CA PHE A 150 2.74 6.48 24.60
C PHE A 150 3.86 7.04 25.47
N ASP A 151 4.94 6.28 25.57
CA ASP A 151 6.18 6.70 26.22
C ASP A 151 7.18 7.13 25.16
N VAL A 152 7.98 8.15 25.45
CA VAL A 152 9.03 8.64 24.57
C VAL A 152 10.38 8.59 25.28
N TYR A 153 11.38 8.04 24.60
CA TYR A 153 12.77 8.02 25.04
C TYR A 153 13.66 8.68 23.99
N THR A 154 14.50 9.62 24.42
CA THR A 154 15.35 10.40 23.52
C THR A 154 16.67 10.81 24.16
N ASN A 155 17.69 11.02 23.32
CA ASN A 155 18.94 11.70 23.68
C ASN A 155 19.16 13.02 22.92
N LEU A 156 18.09 13.55 22.31
CA LEU A 156 18.13 14.83 21.62
C LEU A 156 18.27 15.97 22.65
N PRO A 157 19.22 16.91 22.46
CA PRO A 157 19.54 17.92 23.47
C PRO A 157 18.46 18.99 23.64
N LYS A 158 17.52 19.10 22.70
CA LYS A 158 16.40 20.07 22.76
C LYS A 158 15.31 19.66 23.76
N PHE A 159 15.25 18.39 24.17
CA PHE A 159 14.25 17.93 25.13
C PHE A 159 14.67 18.22 26.57
N ARG A 160 13.70 18.60 27.41
CA ARG A 160 13.96 18.90 28.84
C ARG A 160 14.42 17.68 29.64
N THR A 161 14.02 16.48 29.21
CA THR A 161 14.34 15.20 29.84
C THR A 161 14.51 14.11 28.80
N THR A 162 15.17 13.00 29.16
CA THR A 162 15.40 11.88 28.24
C THR A 162 14.26 10.87 28.19
N GLN A 163 13.30 10.95 29.11
CA GLN A 163 12.16 10.05 29.23
C GLN A 163 10.88 10.85 29.49
N PHE A 164 9.86 10.61 28.68
CA PHE A 164 8.50 11.07 28.88
C PHE A 164 7.62 9.85 29.00
N ARG A 165 6.85 9.76 30.07
CA ARG A 165 5.92 8.66 30.30
C ARG A 165 4.51 9.17 30.18
N ASP A 166 3.63 8.31 29.69
CA ASP A 166 2.19 8.58 29.60
C ASP A 166 1.83 9.84 28.79
N VAL A 167 2.55 10.10 27.70
CA VAL A 167 2.20 11.18 26.76
C VAL A 167 0.85 10.84 26.13
N ARG A 168 -0.10 11.76 26.19
CA ARG A 168 -1.46 11.56 25.70
C ARG A 168 -1.75 12.48 24.53
N ARG A 169 -2.12 11.90 23.39
CA ARG A 169 -2.52 12.67 22.20
C ARG A 169 -3.75 12.10 21.55
N THR A 170 -4.67 12.96 21.16
CA THR A 170 -5.82 12.54 20.35
C THR A 170 -5.38 12.22 18.92
N HIS A 171 -6.13 11.39 18.20
CA HIS A 171 -5.81 11.11 16.80
C HIS A 171 -5.84 12.40 15.94
N SER A 172 -6.76 13.33 16.19
CA SER A 172 -6.74 14.63 15.50
C SER A 172 -5.48 15.46 15.77
N GLU A 173 -4.85 15.33 16.93
CA GLU A 173 -3.55 15.96 17.21
C GLU A 173 -2.42 15.34 16.40
N PHE A 174 -2.43 14.02 16.19
CA PHE A 174 -1.50 13.37 15.26
C PHE A 174 -1.68 13.89 13.83
N VAL A 175 -2.92 14.10 13.38
CA VAL A 175 -3.20 14.67 12.06
C VAL A 175 -2.63 16.10 11.94
N LYS A 176 -2.90 16.97 12.93
CA LYS A 176 -2.33 18.33 12.95
C LYS A 176 -0.80 18.33 12.95
N PHE A 177 -0.20 17.39 13.68
CA PHE A 177 1.26 17.24 13.73
C PHE A 177 1.81 16.79 12.38
N ALA A 178 1.20 15.79 11.76
CA ALA A 178 1.57 15.33 10.42
C ALA A 178 1.44 16.45 9.38
N ASP A 179 0.34 17.21 9.39
CA ASP A 179 0.15 18.35 8.49
C ASP A 179 1.24 19.40 8.64
N HIS A 180 1.64 19.71 9.88
CA HIS A 180 2.79 20.57 10.14
C HIS A 180 4.06 19.98 9.53
N LEU A 181 4.39 18.72 9.82
CA LEU A 181 5.59 18.07 9.32
C LEU A 181 5.65 18.09 7.78
N ILE A 182 4.54 17.82 7.09
CA ILE A 182 4.44 17.85 5.62
C ILE A 182 4.70 19.26 5.09
N SER A 183 4.29 20.30 5.82
CA SER A 183 4.49 21.70 5.43
C SER A 183 5.88 22.26 5.72
N SER A 184 6.50 21.79 6.81
CA SER A 184 7.76 22.32 7.31
C SER A 184 8.99 21.63 6.74
N ASN A 185 8.85 20.39 6.25
CA ASN A 185 9.96 19.52 5.84
C ASN A 185 9.81 19.06 4.37
N PRO A 186 10.05 19.93 3.37
CA PRO A 186 9.96 19.55 1.95
C PRO A 186 11.00 18.50 1.53
N GLU A 187 12.04 18.29 2.32
CA GLU A 187 13.09 17.28 2.15
C GLU A 187 12.76 15.87 2.70
N ALA A 188 11.56 15.63 3.25
CA ALA A 188 11.18 14.36 3.86
C ALA A 188 9.84 13.79 3.34
N PHE A 189 9.71 12.46 3.31
CA PHE A 189 8.45 11.77 3.07
C PHE A 189 7.76 11.45 4.39
N VAL A 190 6.91 12.37 4.84
CA VAL A 190 6.07 12.18 6.02
C VAL A 190 5.01 11.12 5.72
N PRO A 191 4.92 10.04 6.52
CA PRO A 191 3.91 9.00 6.30
C PRO A 191 2.49 9.52 6.61
N ALA A 192 1.49 9.04 5.87
CA ALA A 192 0.09 9.32 6.18
C ALA A 192 -0.27 8.83 7.59
N VAL A 193 -1.07 9.59 8.34
CA VAL A 193 -1.56 9.14 9.65
C VAL A 193 -2.58 8.01 9.43
N PRO A 194 -2.38 6.82 10.01
CA PRO A 194 -3.35 5.74 9.92
C PRO A 194 -4.73 6.15 10.45
N PRO A 195 -5.84 5.62 9.92
CA PRO A 195 -7.17 5.93 10.44
C PRO A 195 -7.35 5.57 11.93
N PRO A 196 -8.23 6.28 12.65
CA PRO A 196 -8.47 6.03 14.08
C PRO A 196 -9.30 4.76 14.34
N LEU A 197 -9.71 4.05 13.28
CA LEU A 197 -10.59 2.89 13.30
C LEU A 197 -10.32 2.04 12.06
N THR A 198 -10.60 0.75 12.17
CA THR A 198 -10.45 -0.25 11.12
C THR A 198 -11.79 -0.89 10.77
N ALA A 199 -11.81 -1.64 9.67
CA ALA A 199 -12.98 -2.38 9.24
C ALA A 199 -13.36 -3.54 10.17
N ALA A 200 -12.50 -3.92 11.13
CA ALA A 200 -12.79 -4.92 12.15
C ALA A 200 -13.95 -4.50 13.08
N GLY A 201 -14.23 -3.19 13.15
CA GLY A 201 -15.33 -2.63 13.93
C GLY A 201 -14.87 -2.07 15.26
N VAL A 202 -15.35 -0.86 15.58
CA VAL A 202 -14.97 -0.11 16.78
C VAL A 202 -15.32 -0.89 18.05
N GLY A 203 -14.36 -0.99 18.97
CA GLY A 203 -14.54 -1.66 20.26
C GLY A 203 -14.29 -3.17 20.21
N THR A 204 -13.90 -3.71 19.06
CA THR A 204 -13.36 -5.07 18.97
C THR A 204 -11.88 -5.09 19.38
N GLU A 205 -11.43 -6.19 19.95
CA GLU A 205 -10.01 -6.39 20.29
C GLU A 205 -9.11 -6.29 19.04
N GLU A 206 -9.58 -6.83 17.90
CA GLU A 206 -8.83 -6.77 16.63
C GLU A 206 -8.65 -5.33 16.15
N ASP A 207 -9.68 -4.47 16.24
CA ASP A 207 -9.57 -3.05 15.91
C ASP A 207 -8.53 -2.34 16.80
N GLU A 208 -8.60 -2.54 18.11
CA GLU A 208 -7.66 -1.90 19.04
C GLU A 208 -6.21 -2.32 18.78
N VAL A 209 -5.97 -3.61 18.55
CA VAL A 209 -4.64 -4.13 18.24
C VAL A 209 -4.12 -3.55 16.92
N ARG A 210 -4.94 -3.50 15.87
CA ARG A 210 -4.55 -2.96 14.56
C ARG A 210 -4.28 -1.47 14.60
N VAL A 211 -5.12 -0.68 15.26
CA VAL A 211 -4.93 0.78 15.40
C VAL A 211 -3.66 1.08 16.20
N LYS A 212 -3.42 0.39 17.33
CA LYS A 212 -2.16 0.54 18.07
C LYS A 212 -0.96 0.18 17.21
N ALA A 213 -1.02 -0.94 16.47
CA ALA A 213 0.08 -1.39 15.62
C ALA A 213 0.36 -0.43 14.44
N SER A 214 -0.67 0.10 13.79
CA SER A 214 -0.52 1.06 12.69
C SER A 214 0.04 2.39 13.18
N MET A 215 -0.49 2.94 14.27
CA MET A 215 0.01 4.17 14.88
C MET A 215 1.44 4.01 15.42
N GLN A 216 1.79 2.82 15.94
CA GLN A 216 3.16 2.53 16.36
C GLN A 216 4.12 2.53 15.17
N ARG A 217 3.72 1.94 14.03
CA ARG A 217 4.51 1.99 12.79
C ARG A 217 4.68 3.42 12.28
N TRP A 218 3.63 4.23 12.37
CA TRP A 218 3.68 5.65 12.02
C TRP A 218 4.70 6.40 12.89
N LEU A 219 4.60 6.26 14.22
CA LEU A 219 5.54 6.87 15.17
C LEU A 219 6.97 6.40 14.95
N ASN A 220 7.19 5.11 14.73
CA ASN A 220 8.50 4.56 14.42
C ASN A 220 9.11 5.23 13.19
N THR A 221 8.33 5.35 12.11
CA THR A 221 8.78 5.99 10.87
C THR A 221 9.17 7.45 11.10
N VAL A 222 8.33 8.22 11.79
CA VAL A 222 8.58 9.64 12.05
C VAL A 222 9.79 9.82 12.98
N CYS A 223 9.87 9.03 14.05
CA CYS A 223 10.94 9.14 15.05
C CYS A 223 12.29 8.60 14.56
N SER A 224 12.31 7.68 13.59
CA SER A 224 13.55 7.19 12.97
C SER A 224 14.07 8.08 11.86
N ASN A 225 13.24 8.97 11.32
CA ASN A 225 13.64 9.89 10.27
C ASN A 225 14.49 11.03 10.84
N HIS A 226 15.72 11.18 10.34
CA HIS A 226 16.71 12.13 10.84
C HIS A 226 16.35 13.61 10.63
N ILE A 227 15.42 13.91 9.72
CA ILE A 227 14.87 15.24 9.50
C ILE A 227 13.72 15.45 10.49
N LEU A 228 12.72 14.57 10.45
CA LEU A 228 11.48 14.73 11.22
C LEU A 228 11.69 14.68 12.73
N MET A 229 12.61 13.83 13.23
CA MET A 229 12.90 13.74 14.67
C MET A 229 13.51 15.03 15.25
N ARG A 230 14.05 15.91 14.40
CA ARG A 230 14.72 17.16 14.81
C ARG A 230 13.85 18.39 14.63
N ASP A 231 12.65 18.23 14.07
CA ASP A 231 11.67 19.29 13.93
C ASP A 231 11.32 19.86 15.33
N GLU A 232 11.13 21.17 15.41
CA GLU A 232 10.87 21.85 16.68
C GLU A 232 9.49 21.50 17.24
N GLU A 233 8.51 21.26 16.37
CA GLU A 233 7.19 20.79 16.79
C GLU A 233 7.23 19.39 17.39
N MET A 234 8.28 18.59 17.15
CA MET A 234 8.43 17.30 17.83
C MET A 234 8.56 17.49 19.35
N VAL A 235 9.26 18.54 19.79
CA VAL A 235 9.41 18.85 21.22
C VAL A 235 8.05 19.26 21.79
N PHE A 236 7.34 20.18 21.15
CA PHE A 236 6.01 20.59 21.62
C PHE A 236 5.00 19.44 21.59
N PHE A 237 5.02 18.60 20.55
CA PHE A 237 4.17 17.44 20.43
C PHE A 237 4.40 16.42 21.56
N VAL A 238 5.62 16.28 22.09
CA VAL A 238 5.92 15.35 23.18
C VAL A 238 5.75 16.00 24.55
N GLU A 239 6.19 17.24 24.72
CA GLU A 239 6.29 17.89 26.04
C GLU A 239 5.01 18.60 26.51
N SER A 240 4.02 18.83 25.63
CA SER A 240 2.80 19.55 26.02
C SER A 240 1.90 18.72 26.95
N ASP A 241 1.54 19.26 28.11
CA ASP A 241 0.69 18.57 29.10
C ASP A 241 -0.81 18.65 28.79
N PHE A 242 -1.28 19.74 28.15
CA PHE A 242 -2.71 20.07 27.99
C PHE A 242 -3.25 19.90 26.55
N GLY A 243 -2.62 19.02 25.77
CA GLY A 243 -2.91 18.82 24.35
C GLY A 243 -1.95 19.57 23.43
N TYR A 244 -2.08 19.32 22.13
CA TYR A 244 -1.17 19.79 21.09
C TYR A 244 -1.90 20.63 20.03
N SER A 245 -1.29 21.77 19.72
CA SER A 245 -1.63 22.59 18.57
C SER A 245 -0.34 23.15 17.98
N PRO A 246 -0.11 23.03 16.65
CA PRO A 246 1.12 23.54 16.04
C PRO A 246 1.30 25.03 16.32
N VAL A 247 2.48 25.42 16.80
CA VAL A 247 2.84 26.81 17.09
C VAL A 247 3.01 27.58 15.79
N VAL A 248 3.61 26.95 14.78
CA VAL A 248 3.81 27.55 13.45
C VAL A 248 2.97 26.83 12.40
N ARG A 249 2.08 27.58 11.75
CA ARG A 249 1.32 27.08 10.59
C ARG A 249 2.00 27.48 9.29
N ARG A 250 2.88 26.61 8.77
CA ARG A 250 3.44 26.80 7.43
C ARG A 250 2.43 26.37 6.37
N LYS A 251 2.24 27.21 5.36
CA LYS A 251 1.42 26.85 4.19
C LYS A 251 2.28 26.11 3.17
N GLN A 252 1.68 25.13 2.49
CA GLN A 252 2.33 24.43 1.38
C GLN A 252 2.79 25.43 0.30
N PRO A 253 3.96 25.24 -0.33
CA PRO A 253 4.60 26.22 -1.23
C PRO A 253 3.71 26.72 -2.39
N ALA A 254 2.78 25.90 -2.86
CA ALA A 254 1.75 26.33 -3.81
C ALA A 254 0.42 25.61 -3.54
N THR A 255 -0.64 26.39 -3.33
CA THR A 255 -2.02 25.89 -3.19
C THR A 255 -2.94 26.58 -4.22
N GLY A 256 -4.10 25.98 -4.49
CA GLY A 256 -5.14 26.60 -5.33
C GLY A 256 -4.74 26.89 -6.78
N VAL A 257 -5.10 28.07 -7.25
CA VAL A 257 -4.99 28.51 -8.67
C VAL A 257 -3.54 28.57 -9.14
N ARG A 258 -2.62 29.09 -8.31
CA ARG A 258 -1.18 29.16 -8.63
C ARG A 258 -0.63 27.77 -8.95
N ARG A 259 -1.04 26.76 -8.20
CA ARG A 259 -0.62 25.38 -8.43
C ARG A 259 -1.20 24.78 -9.70
N LYS A 260 -2.47 25.07 -10.01
CA LYS A 260 -3.10 24.64 -11.27
C LYS A 260 -2.37 25.23 -12.48
N TYR A 261 -2.07 26.52 -12.42
CA TYR A 261 -1.33 27.22 -13.47
C TYR A 261 0.09 26.65 -13.65
N ILE A 262 0.85 26.46 -12.56
CA ILE A 262 2.20 25.89 -12.62
C ILE A 262 2.21 24.49 -13.25
N LYS A 263 1.20 23.66 -12.97
CA LYS A 263 1.06 22.29 -13.50
C LYS A 263 0.73 22.23 -15.00
N GLN A 264 0.31 23.33 -15.65
CA GLN A 264 0.05 23.36 -17.09
C GLN A 264 1.34 23.40 -17.92
N PHE A 265 2.40 23.95 -17.36
CA PHE A 265 3.71 23.99 -18.02
C PHE A 265 4.43 22.65 -17.93
N ALA A 266 5.27 22.38 -18.93
CA ALA A 266 6.15 21.22 -18.94
C ALA A 266 6.96 21.10 -17.62
N PRO A 267 7.26 19.86 -17.17
CA PRO A 267 8.17 19.65 -16.05
C PRO A 267 9.48 20.42 -16.26
N PRO A 268 10.04 21.06 -15.22
CA PRO A 268 11.34 21.69 -15.35
C PRO A 268 12.40 20.63 -15.70
N PRO A 269 13.49 21.01 -16.38
CA PRO A 269 14.68 20.17 -16.47
C PRO A 269 15.08 19.67 -15.09
N ASP A 270 15.25 18.37 -14.95
CA ASP A 270 15.57 17.71 -13.68
C ASP A 270 16.75 16.75 -13.90
N ASP A 271 17.90 17.12 -13.38
CA ASP A 271 19.14 16.36 -13.51
C ASP A 271 19.20 15.15 -12.55
N THR A 272 18.12 14.89 -11.81
CA THR A 272 17.98 13.74 -10.90
C THR A 272 17.01 12.70 -11.49
N PRO A 273 17.48 11.81 -12.38
CA PRO A 273 16.61 10.82 -13.03
C PRO A 273 15.87 9.93 -12.02
N GLU A 274 16.52 9.63 -10.89
CA GLU A 274 15.98 8.83 -9.80
C GLU A 274 14.63 9.36 -9.25
N LEU A 275 14.49 10.68 -9.15
CA LEU A 275 13.27 11.35 -8.64
C LEU A 275 12.29 11.67 -9.76
N LEU A 276 12.80 12.02 -10.95
CA LEU A 276 12.01 12.26 -12.14
C LEU A 276 11.16 11.02 -12.51
N GLU A 277 11.79 9.84 -12.50
CA GLU A 277 11.14 8.55 -12.79
C GLU A 277 10.21 8.08 -11.67
N ALA A 278 10.52 8.45 -10.41
CA ALA A 278 9.73 8.03 -9.26
C ALA A 278 8.31 8.61 -9.29
N ARG A 279 8.16 9.88 -9.68
CA ARG A 279 6.87 10.57 -9.55
C ARG A 279 5.74 9.95 -10.39
N PRO A 280 5.91 9.60 -11.68
CA PRO A 280 4.89 8.87 -12.44
C PRO A 280 4.53 7.52 -11.80
N VAL A 281 5.52 6.78 -11.30
CA VAL A 281 5.32 5.49 -10.63
C VAL A 281 4.49 5.66 -9.36
N VAL A 282 4.85 6.60 -8.48
CA VAL A 282 4.10 6.91 -7.26
C VAL A 282 2.67 7.36 -7.58
N LYS A 283 2.49 8.18 -8.64
CA LYS A 283 1.15 8.59 -9.08
C LYS A 283 0.32 7.39 -9.56
N SER A 284 0.92 6.49 -10.33
CA SER A 284 0.25 5.26 -10.79
C SER A 284 -0.14 4.38 -9.61
N PHE A 285 0.77 4.18 -8.65
CA PHE A 285 0.51 3.43 -7.42
C PHE A 285 -0.60 4.05 -6.57
N TYR A 286 -0.61 5.37 -6.40
CA TYR A 286 -1.69 6.10 -5.73
C TYR A 286 -3.07 5.83 -6.36
N LEU A 287 -3.17 5.97 -7.69
CA LEU A 287 -4.42 5.76 -8.41
C LEU A 287 -4.84 4.29 -8.39
N GLY A 288 -3.89 3.38 -8.56
CA GLY A 288 -4.13 1.94 -8.55
C GLY A 288 -4.61 1.43 -7.20
N THR A 289 -3.99 1.87 -6.10
CA THR A 289 -4.42 1.50 -4.74
C THR A 289 -5.77 2.11 -4.37
N MET A 290 -6.05 3.34 -4.81
CA MET A 290 -7.36 3.98 -4.63
C MET A 290 -8.47 3.21 -5.36
N ASP A 291 -8.29 2.93 -6.65
CA ASP A 291 -9.26 2.20 -7.47
C ASP A 291 -9.45 0.76 -6.97
N LEU A 292 -8.36 0.06 -6.64
CA LEU A 292 -8.42 -1.28 -6.09
C LEU A 292 -9.15 -1.30 -4.74
N GLY A 293 -8.87 -0.35 -3.85
CA GLY A 293 -9.58 -0.23 -2.57
C GLY A 293 -11.09 -0.08 -2.76
N GLN A 294 -11.52 0.80 -3.68
CA GLN A 294 -12.95 0.97 -4.00
C GLN A 294 -13.59 -0.29 -4.58
N LYS A 295 -12.84 -1.08 -5.36
CA LYS A 295 -13.32 -2.36 -5.90
C LYS A 295 -13.45 -3.40 -4.81
N VAL A 296 -12.48 -3.51 -3.90
CA VAL A 296 -12.55 -4.41 -2.74
C VAL A 296 -13.73 -4.03 -1.84
N ASP A 297 -14.00 -2.74 -1.61
CA ASP A 297 -15.18 -2.29 -0.86
C ASP A 297 -16.50 -2.76 -1.49
N LYS A 298 -16.57 -2.86 -2.82
CA LYS A 298 -17.73 -3.44 -3.52
C LYS A 298 -17.83 -4.95 -3.30
N VAL A 299 -16.71 -5.66 -3.34
CA VAL A 299 -16.66 -7.11 -3.04
C VAL A 299 -17.15 -7.37 -1.62
N VAL A 300 -16.63 -6.64 -0.63
CA VAL A 300 -17.03 -6.72 0.78
C VAL A 300 -18.54 -6.52 0.95
N LYS A 301 -19.12 -5.51 0.29
CA LYS A 301 -20.56 -5.25 0.32
C LYS A 301 -21.36 -6.41 -0.27
N SER A 302 -20.95 -6.91 -1.44
CA SER A 302 -21.59 -8.05 -2.08
C SER A 302 -21.48 -9.33 -1.24
N ARG A 303 -20.32 -9.56 -0.60
CA ARG A 303 -20.08 -10.71 0.28
C ARG A 303 -21.01 -10.70 1.50
N ARG A 304 -21.16 -9.55 2.14
CA ARG A 304 -22.11 -9.38 3.27
C ARG A 304 -23.55 -9.56 2.82
N ALA A 305 -23.92 -9.05 1.65
CA ALA A 305 -25.25 -9.23 1.08
C ALA A 305 -25.54 -10.71 0.75
N LEU A 306 -24.54 -11.44 0.22
CA LEU A 306 -24.62 -12.89 0.01
C LEU A 306 -24.86 -13.63 1.33
N GLY A 307 -24.09 -13.29 2.37
CA GLY A 307 -24.26 -13.91 3.69
C GLY A 307 -25.67 -13.73 4.29
N LEU A 308 -26.26 -12.55 4.11
CA LEU A 308 -27.64 -12.28 4.52
C LEU A 308 -28.65 -13.11 3.71
N ALA A 309 -28.48 -13.19 2.39
CA ALA A 309 -29.36 -13.94 1.50
C ALA A 309 -29.31 -15.44 1.78
N GLU A 310 -28.12 -15.99 2.02
CA GLU A 310 -27.94 -17.39 2.41
C GLU A 310 -28.55 -17.67 3.78
N SER A 311 -28.39 -16.77 4.75
CA SER A 311 -29.02 -16.92 6.06
C SER A 311 -30.54 -17.03 5.94
N ASP A 312 -31.18 -16.15 5.18
CA ASP A 312 -32.62 -16.21 4.90
C ASP A 312 -33.02 -17.47 4.12
N PHE A 313 -32.22 -17.87 3.13
CA PHE A 313 -32.44 -19.10 2.39
C PHE A 313 -32.38 -20.35 3.30
N GLY A 314 -31.41 -20.40 4.21
CA GLY A 314 -31.27 -21.47 5.18
C GLY A 314 -32.44 -21.54 6.16
N VAL A 315 -32.99 -20.38 6.59
CA VAL A 315 -34.24 -20.32 7.36
C VAL A 315 -35.37 -20.98 6.55
N LYS A 316 -35.62 -20.52 5.32
CA LYS A 316 -36.73 -20.99 4.48
C LYS A 316 -36.63 -22.48 4.16
N MET A 317 -35.43 -22.96 3.86
CA MET A 317 -35.19 -24.36 3.62
C MET A 317 -35.43 -25.20 4.88
N GLY A 318 -34.99 -24.73 6.04
CA GLY A 318 -35.25 -25.39 7.32
C GLY A 318 -36.76 -25.52 7.63
N HIS A 319 -37.60 -24.60 7.15
CA HIS A 319 -39.06 -24.68 7.31
C HIS A 319 -39.71 -25.76 6.44
N MET A 320 -39.07 -26.19 5.35
CA MET A 320 -39.60 -27.26 4.49
C MET A 320 -39.73 -28.60 5.24
N GLN A 321 -38.97 -28.79 6.33
CA GLN A 321 -39.07 -30.00 7.16
C GLN A 321 -40.50 -30.29 7.66
N VAL A 322 -41.33 -29.25 7.84
CA VAL A 322 -42.69 -29.35 8.40
C VAL A 322 -43.68 -29.95 7.39
N GLN A 323 -43.46 -29.71 6.10
CA GLN A 323 -44.31 -30.22 5.03
C GLN A 323 -43.91 -31.63 4.59
N GLU A 324 -42.75 -32.10 5.06
CA GLU A 324 -42.15 -33.33 4.59
C GLU A 324 -42.64 -34.54 5.40
N THR A 325 -43.19 -35.54 4.71
CA THR A 325 -43.68 -36.77 5.34
C THR A 325 -42.55 -37.78 5.53
N HIS A 326 -41.52 -37.74 4.69
CA HIS A 326 -40.37 -38.62 4.79
C HIS A 326 -39.39 -38.13 5.88
N SER A 327 -39.30 -38.85 6.99
CA SER A 327 -38.48 -38.46 8.15
C SER A 327 -37.00 -38.19 7.81
N GLY A 328 -36.38 -39.00 6.95
CA GLY A 328 -35.01 -38.78 6.48
C GLY A 328 -34.84 -37.48 5.68
N LEU A 329 -35.82 -37.13 4.84
CA LEU A 329 -35.80 -35.92 4.03
C LEU A 329 -36.11 -34.69 4.88
N ALA A 330 -37.04 -34.80 5.84
CA ALA A 330 -37.32 -33.76 6.82
C ALA A 330 -36.06 -33.39 7.64
N ASN A 331 -35.32 -34.41 8.11
CA ASN A 331 -34.06 -34.21 8.82
C ASN A 331 -32.98 -33.59 7.92
N ALA A 332 -32.88 -34.01 6.66
CA ALA A 332 -31.96 -33.44 5.68
C ALA A 332 -32.26 -31.95 5.41
N TYR A 333 -33.53 -31.56 5.22
CA TYR A 333 -33.91 -30.15 5.06
C TYR A 333 -33.57 -29.32 6.30
N LYS A 334 -33.84 -29.85 7.50
CA LYS A 334 -33.49 -29.18 8.76
C LYS A 334 -31.98 -28.96 8.88
N LYS A 335 -31.16 -29.98 8.59
CA LYS A 335 -29.70 -29.88 8.66
C LYS A 335 -29.13 -28.96 7.59
N LEU A 336 -29.59 -29.09 6.34
CA LEU A 336 -29.13 -28.28 5.22
C LEU A 336 -29.47 -26.80 5.45
N GLY A 337 -30.67 -26.49 5.96
CA GLY A 337 -31.04 -25.13 6.35
C GLY A 337 -30.10 -24.52 7.39
N LYS A 338 -29.77 -25.26 8.45
CA LYS A 338 -28.79 -24.82 9.46
C LYS A 338 -27.37 -24.64 8.91
N VAL A 339 -26.95 -25.53 8.00
CA VAL A 339 -25.62 -25.45 7.38
C VAL A 339 -25.53 -24.23 6.47
N ILE A 340 -26.56 -23.94 5.68
CA ILE A 340 -26.59 -22.76 4.82
C ILE A 340 -26.59 -21.47 5.64
N GLN A 341 -27.32 -21.43 6.77
CA GLN A 341 -27.21 -20.31 7.71
C GLN A 341 -25.77 -20.09 8.19
N ALA A 342 -25.10 -21.15 8.60
CA ALA A 342 -23.70 -21.06 9.03
C ALA A 342 -22.76 -20.60 7.90
N VAL A 343 -23.00 -21.03 6.65
CA VAL A 343 -22.27 -20.52 5.47
C VAL A 343 -22.50 -19.02 5.30
N GLY A 344 -23.73 -18.55 5.48
CA GLY A 344 -24.05 -17.13 5.43
C GLY A 344 -23.28 -16.31 6.47
N ASP A 345 -23.20 -16.80 7.71
CA ASP A 345 -22.38 -16.19 8.77
C ASP A 345 -20.89 -16.16 8.41
N PHE A 346 -20.36 -17.22 7.79
CA PHE A 346 -18.97 -17.26 7.34
C PHE A 346 -18.68 -16.28 6.21
N HIS A 347 -19.58 -16.10 5.23
CA HIS A 347 -19.42 -15.07 4.21
C HIS A 347 -19.47 -13.65 4.82
N ALA A 348 -20.33 -13.40 5.80
CA ALA A 348 -20.35 -12.12 6.51
C ALA A 348 -19.02 -11.85 7.25
N ALA A 349 -18.45 -12.87 7.89
CA ALA A 349 -17.14 -12.80 8.53
C ALA A 349 -16.00 -12.63 7.51
N GLN A 350 -16.01 -13.36 6.40
CA GLN A 350 -15.05 -13.23 5.30
C GLN A 350 -15.05 -11.81 4.74
N GLY A 351 -16.21 -11.21 4.49
CA GLY A 351 -16.27 -9.81 4.04
C GLY A 351 -15.63 -8.83 5.03
N THR A 352 -15.70 -9.09 6.34
CA THR A 352 -15.03 -8.28 7.36
C THR A 352 -13.51 -8.52 7.36
N ALA A 353 -13.07 -9.76 7.15
CA ALA A 353 -11.66 -10.09 6.96
C ALA A 353 -11.09 -9.40 5.71
N GLU A 354 -11.74 -9.54 4.54
CA GLU A 354 -11.37 -8.89 3.28
C GLU A 354 -11.18 -7.37 3.46
N ALA A 355 -12.13 -6.72 4.14
CA ALA A 355 -12.06 -5.29 4.42
C ALA A 355 -10.84 -4.93 5.28
N THR A 356 -10.60 -5.68 6.35
CA THR A 356 -9.56 -5.35 7.34
C THR A 356 -8.15 -5.69 6.85
N THR A 357 -7.99 -6.74 6.03
CA THR A 357 -6.67 -7.23 5.59
C THR A 357 -6.24 -6.68 4.24
N LEU A 358 -7.18 -6.19 3.42
CA LEU A 358 -6.89 -5.69 2.08
C LEU A 358 -7.40 -4.26 1.84
N ALA A 359 -8.67 -3.97 2.14
CA ALA A 359 -9.21 -2.62 1.88
C ALA A 359 -8.52 -1.55 2.74
N ASP A 360 -8.41 -1.77 4.05
CA ASP A 360 -7.75 -0.84 4.98
C ASP A 360 -6.29 -0.52 4.58
N PRO A 361 -5.41 -1.52 4.30
CA PRO A 361 -4.07 -1.24 3.78
C PRO A 361 -4.03 -0.50 2.45
N LEU A 362 -4.93 -0.80 1.51
CA LEU A 362 -5.00 -0.10 0.22
C LEU A 362 -5.37 1.37 0.39
N GLN A 363 -6.35 1.67 1.25
CA GLN A 363 -6.74 3.04 1.56
C GLN A 363 -5.60 3.82 2.26
N TYR A 364 -4.90 3.17 3.18
CA TYR A 364 -3.72 3.75 3.83
C TYR A 364 -2.62 4.07 2.81
N HIS A 365 -2.20 3.09 2.00
CA HIS A 365 -1.13 3.28 1.02
C HIS A 365 -1.51 4.25 -0.11
N SER A 366 -2.80 4.38 -0.43
CA SER A 366 -3.27 5.44 -1.31
C SER A 366 -3.04 6.82 -0.69
N SER A 367 -3.45 7.03 0.56
CA SER A 367 -3.24 8.30 1.27
C SER A 367 -1.74 8.64 1.42
N ASP A 368 -0.92 7.64 1.74
CA ASP A 368 0.53 7.77 1.88
C ASP A 368 1.21 8.13 0.55
N ALA A 369 0.88 7.41 -0.52
CA ALA A 369 1.39 7.69 -1.87
C ALA A 369 0.95 9.06 -2.39
N PHE A 370 -0.23 9.53 -1.99
CA PHE A 370 -0.67 10.89 -2.30
C PHE A 370 0.28 11.93 -1.71
N ILE A 371 0.67 11.80 -0.43
CA ILE A 371 1.62 12.71 0.22
C ILE A 371 2.97 12.69 -0.50
N VAL A 372 3.53 11.51 -0.78
CA VAL A 372 4.80 11.37 -1.51
C VAL A 372 4.74 12.03 -2.90
N LYS A 373 3.66 11.79 -3.65
CA LYS A 373 3.42 12.42 -4.96
C LYS A 373 3.37 13.95 -4.85
N GLU A 374 2.80 14.47 -3.78
CA GLU A 374 2.69 15.90 -3.50
C GLU A 374 4.05 16.50 -3.12
N THR A 375 4.84 15.85 -2.27
CA THR A 375 6.22 16.24 -1.93
C THR A 375 7.11 16.29 -3.17
N LEU A 376 7.06 15.26 -4.04
CA LEU A 376 7.78 15.26 -5.32
C LEU A 376 7.32 16.40 -6.25
N THR A 377 6.02 16.73 -6.23
CA THR A 377 5.48 17.88 -6.98
C THR A 377 5.99 19.20 -6.41
N ASN A 378 6.12 19.33 -5.09
CA ASN A 378 6.68 20.51 -4.45
C ASN A 378 8.16 20.69 -4.80
N ARG A 379 8.93 19.61 -4.92
CA ARG A 379 10.30 19.66 -5.46
C ARG A 379 10.34 20.21 -6.89
N HIS A 380 9.42 19.80 -7.78
CA HIS A 380 9.34 20.38 -9.13
C HIS A 380 9.05 21.88 -9.11
N ILE A 381 8.20 22.35 -8.19
CA ILE A 381 7.94 23.78 -8.02
C ILE A 381 9.22 24.50 -7.61
N LEU A 382 9.95 23.95 -6.65
CA LEU A 382 11.23 24.50 -6.18
C LEU A 382 12.29 24.58 -7.30
N LEU A 383 12.40 23.54 -8.14
CA LEU A 383 13.30 23.54 -9.31
C LEU A 383 12.94 24.67 -10.30
N ARG A 384 11.65 24.89 -10.52
CA ARG A 384 11.21 25.99 -11.40
C ARG A 384 11.53 27.36 -10.81
N GLU A 385 11.32 27.54 -9.51
CA GLU A 385 11.68 28.79 -8.81
C GLU A 385 13.18 29.05 -8.90
N LEU A 386 14.02 28.02 -8.78
CA LEU A 386 15.47 28.13 -9.00
C LEU A 386 15.81 28.58 -10.42
N ILE A 387 15.18 27.99 -11.44
CA ILE A 387 15.42 28.39 -12.85
C ILE A 387 15.00 29.85 -13.08
N GLN A 388 13.88 30.29 -12.50
CA GLN A 388 13.46 31.69 -12.58
C GLN A 388 14.43 32.64 -11.87
N ALA A 389 14.94 32.26 -10.70
CA ALA A 389 15.96 33.03 -9.98
C ALA A 389 17.25 33.15 -10.81
N GLN A 390 17.71 32.07 -11.42
CA GLN A 390 18.87 32.07 -12.32
C GLN A 390 18.68 33.00 -13.53
N GLN A 391 17.49 32.98 -14.15
CA GLN A 391 17.16 33.90 -15.25
C GLN A 391 17.15 35.36 -14.80
N SER A 392 16.60 35.63 -13.60
CA SER A 392 16.60 36.96 -12.98
C SER A 392 18.04 37.45 -12.76
N THR A 393 18.91 36.64 -12.14
CA THR A 393 20.32 36.98 -11.92
C THR A 393 21.05 37.26 -13.23
N ARG A 394 20.84 36.44 -14.27
CA ARG A 394 21.44 36.67 -15.60
C ARG A 394 20.99 38.01 -16.18
N SER A 395 19.68 38.30 -16.13
CA SER A 395 19.12 39.56 -16.61
C SER A 395 19.69 40.78 -15.87
N LYS A 396 19.77 40.72 -14.54
CA LYS A 396 20.35 41.77 -13.70
C LYS A 396 21.87 41.93 -13.93
N THR A 397 22.58 40.83 -14.16
CA THR A 397 24.00 40.85 -14.53
C THR A 397 24.20 41.60 -15.85
N SER A 398 23.43 41.25 -16.89
CA SER A 398 23.48 41.95 -18.18
C SER A 398 23.07 43.43 -18.07
N ALA A 399 22.15 43.77 -17.16
CA ALA A 399 21.79 45.16 -16.91
C ALA A 399 22.94 45.96 -16.30
N VAL A 400 23.63 45.38 -15.30
CA VAL A 400 24.83 45.97 -14.70
C VAL A 400 25.96 46.11 -15.74
N ASP A 401 26.17 45.11 -16.58
CA ASP A 401 27.22 45.17 -17.61
C ASP A 401 26.93 46.24 -18.68
N ARG A 402 25.66 46.43 -19.05
CA ARG A 402 25.23 47.54 -19.92
C ARG A 402 25.45 48.92 -19.28
N LEU A 403 25.24 49.03 -17.97
CA LEU A 403 25.53 50.28 -17.24
C LEU A 403 27.04 50.54 -17.17
N LYS A 404 27.86 49.49 -17.00
CA LYS A 404 29.33 49.63 -17.02
C LYS A 404 29.89 50.07 -18.36
N SER A 405 29.28 49.66 -19.48
CA SER A 405 29.73 50.02 -20.83
C SER A 405 29.17 51.35 -21.35
N SER A 406 28.25 51.99 -20.62
CA SER A 406 27.64 53.25 -21.01
C SER A 406 28.53 54.44 -20.64
N THR A 407 28.68 55.39 -21.56
CA THR A 407 29.56 56.57 -21.42
C THR A 407 28.97 57.68 -20.54
N SER A 408 27.67 57.63 -20.23
CA SER A 408 26.96 58.62 -19.40
C SER A 408 26.05 57.92 -18.40
N VAL A 409 26.49 57.79 -17.16
CA VAL A 409 25.84 56.96 -16.15
C VAL A 409 25.68 57.73 -14.85
N LYS A 410 24.44 57.78 -14.33
CA LYS A 410 24.14 58.33 -13.02
C LYS A 410 24.56 57.33 -11.94
N ARG A 411 25.37 57.77 -10.99
CA ARG A 411 25.89 56.93 -9.89
C ARG A 411 24.79 56.19 -9.13
N ASP A 412 23.70 56.88 -8.81
CA ASP A 412 22.56 56.30 -8.08
C ASP A 412 21.94 55.09 -8.80
N LYS A 413 21.89 55.10 -10.14
CA LYS A 413 21.37 53.98 -10.94
C LYS A 413 22.30 52.78 -10.96
N VAL A 414 23.61 53.01 -10.83
CA VAL A 414 24.61 51.94 -10.72
C VAL A 414 24.49 51.27 -9.36
N ASP A 415 24.41 52.08 -8.30
CA ASP A 415 24.29 51.59 -6.93
C ASP A 415 22.99 50.77 -6.76
N GLU A 416 21.86 51.24 -7.30
CA GLU A 416 20.60 50.50 -7.33
C GLU A 416 20.69 49.18 -8.13
N ALA A 417 21.33 49.21 -9.31
CA ALA A 417 21.48 48.01 -10.14
C ALA A 417 22.43 46.97 -9.50
N LEU A 418 23.48 47.42 -8.81
CA LEU A 418 24.37 46.55 -8.04
C LEU A 418 23.65 45.92 -6.85
N ALA A 419 22.90 46.71 -6.08
CA ALA A 419 22.10 46.20 -4.96
C ALA A 419 21.07 45.14 -5.44
N ALA A 420 20.36 45.42 -6.54
CA ALA A 420 19.40 44.48 -7.12
C ALA A 420 20.07 43.20 -7.66
N LEU A 421 21.31 43.29 -8.17
CA LEU A 421 22.08 42.13 -8.60
C LEU A 421 22.53 41.28 -7.40
N ASP A 422 22.99 41.92 -6.33
CA ASP A 422 23.43 41.21 -5.13
C ASP A 422 22.26 40.52 -4.41
N GLU A 423 21.09 41.16 -4.35
CA GLU A 423 19.86 40.53 -3.88
C GLU A 423 19.46 39.32 -4.74
N ALA A 424 19.47 39.47 -6.08
CA ALA A 424 19.16 38.37 -6.99
C ALA A 424 20.13 37.18 -6.83
N ARG A 425 21.44 37.45 -6.68
CA ARG A 425 22.47 36.43 -6.42
C ARG A 425 22.27 35.73 -5.09
N SER A 426 21.96 36.48 -4.03
CA SER A 426 21.69 35.92 -2.71
C SER A 426 20.46 34.99 -2.75
N HIS A 427 19.39 35.44 -3.42
CA HIS A 427 18.18 34.64 -3.60
C HIS A 427 18.42 33.37 -4.42
N GLU A 428 19.16 33.46 -5.53
CA GLU A 428 19.57 32.30 -6.33
C GLU A 428 20.39 31.32 -5.50
N ALA A 429 21.40 31.79 -4.76
CA ALA A 429 22.24 30.95 -3.92
C ALA A 429 21.41 30.22 -2.84
N HIS A 430 20.49 30.93 -2.20
CA HIS A 430 19.58 30.35 -1.21
C HIS A 430 18.68 29.26 -1.82
N LEU A 431 18.06 29.52 -2.96
CA LEU A 431 17.22 28.54 -3.64
C LEU A 431 18.03 27.34 -4.13
N LYS A 432 19.26 27.56 -4.59
CA LYS A 432 20.16 26.50 -5.00
C LYS A 432 20.48 25.57 -3.84
N GLU A 433 20.96 26.11 -2.73
CA GLU A 433 21.27 25.31 -1.53
C GLU A 433 20.05 24.53 -1.01
N LYS A 434 18.88 25.19 -0.98
CA LYS A 434 17.62 24.54 -0.60
C LYS A 434 17.25 23.39 -1.54
N THR A 435 17.38 23.60 -2.85
CA THR A 435 17.07 22.59 -3.87
C THR A 435 18.01 21.40 -3.79
N ASP A 436 19.31 21.65 -3.61
CA ASP A 436 20.33 20.63 -3.50
C ASP A 436 20.06 19.75 -2.26
N ARG A 437 19.81 20.36 -1.09
CA ARG A 437 19.45 19.64 0.15
C ARG A 437 18.18 18.82 0.02
N VAL A 438 17.10 19.40 -0.53
CA VAL A 438 15.83 18.70 -0.74
C VAL A 438 16.03 17.51 -1.68
N THR A 439 16.79 17.70 -2.76
CA THR A 439 17.04 16.64 -3.74
C THR A 439 17.81 15.47 -3.14
N GLU A 440 18.91 15.75 -2.43
CA GLU A 440 19.74 14.72 -1.80
C GLU A 440 18.94 13.88 -0.81
N ASN A 441 18.19 14.53 0.09
CA ASN A 441 17.39 13.82 1.08
C ASN A 441 16.25 13.02 0.45
N LEU A 442 15.54 13.57 -0.54
CA LEU A 442 14.43 12.85 -1.18
C LEU A 442 14.87 11.61 -1.95
N VAL A 443 16.12 11.55 -2.43
CA VAL A 443 16.69 10.33 -3.02
C VAL A 443 16.74 9.20 -1.98
N HIS A 444 17.20 9.50 -0.76
CA HIS A 444 17.23 8.54 0.33
C HIS A 444 15.82 8.15 0.79
N GLU A 445 14.94 9.14 0.99
CA GLU A 445 13.55 8.93 1.41
C GLU A 445 12.78 8.03 0.43
N ARG A 446 13.01 8.20 -0.88
CA ARG A 446 12.41 7.34 -1.91
C ARG A 446 12.75 5.87 -1.71
N ARG A 447 14.01 5.56 -1.43
CA ARG A 447 14.47 4.17 -1.27
C ARG A 447 13.86 3.56 -0.02
N GLU A 448 13.87 4.29 1.09
CA GLU A 448 13.27 3.88 2.37
C GLU A 448 11.75 3.67 2.25
N TRP A 449 11.05 4.64 1.64
CA TRP A 449 9.62 4.55 1.39
C TRP A 449 9.26 3.34 0.51
N THR A 450 10.02 3.12 -0.57
CA THR A 450 9.79 1.99 -1.48
C THR A 450 9.96 0.66 -0.75
N ALA A 451 11.03 0.50 0.02
CA ALA A 451 11.29 -0.73 0.77
C ALA A 451 10.19 -1.02 1.80
N ARG A 452 9.81 -0.01 2.59
CA ARG A 452 8.78 -0.11 3.62
C ARG A 452 7.39 -0.39 3.03
N THR A 453 6.97 0.36 2.01
CA THR A 453 5.68 0.17 1.34
C THR A 453 5.59 -1.21 0.69
N THR A 454 6.66 -1.68 0.05
CA THR A 454 6.69 -3.02 -0.55
C THR A 454 6.56 -4.11 0.51
N SER A 455 7.27 -3.98 1.63
CA SER A 455 7.21 -4.93 2.74
C SER A 455 5.81 -4.99 3.35
N ASP A 456 5.21 -3.83 3.63
CA ASP A 456 3.88 -3.72 4.23
C ASP A 456 2.78 -4.28 3.30
N LEU A 457 2.82 -3.94 2.00
CA LEU A 457 1.82 -4.43 1.05
C LEU A 457 1.95 -5.95 0.82
N ARG A 458 3.18 -6.48 0.75
CA ARG A 458 3.42 -7.92 0.67
C ARG A 458 2.87 -8.65 1.91
N ALA A 459 3.03 -8.06 3.09
CA ALA A 459 2.48 -8.61 4.32
C ALA A 459 0.94 -8.59 4.31
N ALA A 460 0.31 -7.49 3.90
CA ALA A 460 -1.13 -7.37 3.78
C ALA A 460 -1.74 -8.38 2.79
N ILE A 461 -1.14 -8.53 1.60
CA ILE A 461 -1.57 -9.52 0.60
C ILE A 461 -1.44 -10.94 1.15
N ARG A 462 -0.33 -11.24 1.84
CA ARG A 462 -0.14 -12.56 2.46
C ARG A 462 -1.20 -12.83 3.51
N GLU A 463 -1.48 -11.87 4.39
CA GLU A 463 -2.51 -12.00 5.42
C GLU A 463 -3.89 -12.22 4.80
N TYR A 464 -4.25 -11.42 3.80
CA TYR A 464 -5.49 -11.57 3.02
C TYR A 464 -5.64 -12.98 2.44
N VAL A 465 -4.63 -13.45 1.70
CA VAL A 465 -4.69 -14.79 1.06
C VAL A 465 -4.84 -15.90 2.10
N VAL A 466 -4.13 -15.81 3.23
CA VAL A 466 -4.26 -16.81 4.30
C VAL A 466 -5.68 -16.80 4.89
N ARG A 467 -6.24 -15.62 5.15
CA ARG A 467 -7.60 -15.46 5.67
C ARG A 467 -8.66 -16.00 4.72
N GLU A 468 -8.51 -15.76 3.41
CA GLU A 468 -9.38 -16.33 2.39
C GLU A 468 -9.32 -17.86 2.36
N ILE A 469 -8.13 -18.44 2.39
CA ILE A 469 -7.97 -19.90 2.42
C ILE A 469 -8.63 -20.50 3.67
N GLU A 470 -8.48 -19.87 4.83
CA GLU A 470 -9.09 -20.32 6.08
C GLU A 470 -10.61 -20.23 6.05
N ALA A 471 -11.17 -19.14 5.49
CA ALA A 471 -12.60 -18.95 5.31
C ALA A 471 -13.18 -20.05 4.40
N GLU A 472 -12.59 -20.27 3.22
CA GLU A 472 -13.05 -21.28 2.26
C GLU A 472 -12.97 -22.70 2.83
N ARG A 473 -11.91 -23.02 3.57
CA ARG A 473 -11.78 -24.31 4.27
C ARG A 473 -12.87 -24.52 5.30
N ARG A 474 -13.22 -23.48 6.06
CA ARG A 474 -14.28 -23.55 7.09
C ARG A 474 -15.66 -23.71 6.46
N THR A 475 -15.92 -23.00 5.36
CA THR A 475 -17.14 -23.15 4.55
C THR A 475 -17.26 -24.58 4.02
N LEU A 476 -16.20 -25.11 3.40
CA LEU A 476 -16.18 -26.48 2.89
C LEU A 476 -16.43 -27.50 4.00
N ALA A 477 -15.70 -27.42 5.11
CA ALA A 477 -15.88 -28.35 6.24
C ALA A 477 -17.32 -28.35 6.78
N THR A 478 -17.99 -27.20 6.73
CA THR A 478 -19.37 -27.05 7.20
C THR A 478 -20.39 -27.62 6.21
N LEU A 479 -20.18 -27.41 4.91
CA LEU A 479 -20.99 -28.04 3.85
C LEU A 479 -20.91 -29.57 3.90
N GLU A 480 -19.73 -30.13 4.22
CA GLU A 480 -19.55 -31.57 4.33
C GLU A 480 -20.37 -32.22 5.44
N GLN A 481 -20.77 -31.46 6.48
CA GLN A 481 -21.57 -31.97 7.59
C GLN A 481 -22.98 -32.41 7.18
N VAL A 482 -23.46 -32.03 6.00
CA VAL A 482 -24.79 -32.43 5.48
C VAL A 482 -24.76 -33.82 4.85
N ARG A 483 -23.57 -34.33 4.49
CA ARG A 483 -23.42 -35.61 3.77
C ARG A 483 -24.12 -36.80 4.46
N PRO A 484 -24.02 -36.99 5.79
CA PRO A 484 -24.71 -38.10 6.46
C PRO A 484 -26.22 -37.99 6.34
N ASP A 485 -26.79 -36.81 6.58
CA ASP A 485 -28.23 -36.57 6.55
C ASP A 485 -28.82 -36.81 5.16
N VAL A 486 -28.14 -36.38 4.09
CA VAL A 486 -28.57 -36.63 2.70
C VAL A 486 -28.51 -38.12 2.34
N ARG A 487 -27.48 -38.84 2.80
CA ARG A 487 -27.36 -40.28 2.54
C ARG A 487 -28.41 -41.10 3.28
N ASN A 488 -28.80 -40.65 4.47
CA ASN A 488 -29.80 -41.32 5.30
C ASN A 488 -31.25 -41.08 4.82
N ILE A 489 -31.46 -40.34 3.72
CA ILE A 489 -32.79 -40.18 3.10
C ILE A 489 -33.31 -41.53 2.58
N ASP A 490 -32.45 -42.45 2.14
CA ASP A 490 -32.87 -43.78 1.70
C ASP A 490 -31.96 -44.84 2.33
N ALA A 491 -32.52 -45.98 2.74
CA ALA A 491 -31.79 -47.16 3.21
C ALA A 491 -30.75 -47.66 2.19
N SER A 492 -30.92 -47.29 0.91
CA SER A 492 -29.99 -47.57 -0.18
C SER A 492 -28.85 -46.54 -0.35
N GLY A 493 -28.82 -45.47 0.48
CA GLY A 493 -27.73 -44.50 0.60
C GLY A 493 -27.96 -43.11 -0.03
N GLY A 494 -29.20 -42.76 -0.40
CA GLY A 494 -29.65 -41.39 -0.77
C GLY A 494 -28.99 -40.76 -2.02
N LEU A 495 -29.80 -40.37 -3.01
CA LEU A 495 -29.49 -39.67 -4.29
C LEU A 495 -28.39 -40.25 -5.21
N SER A 496 -27.52 -41.15 -4.71
CA SER A 496 -26.47 -41.84 -5.46
C SER A 496 -27.01 -42.79 -6.54
N ARG A 497 -28.34 -42.94 -6.59
CA ARG A 497 -29.08 -43.83 -7.49
C ARG A 497 -29.91 -43.11 -8.55
N LEU A 498 -30.05 -41.78 -8.52
CA LEU A 498 -30.80 -41.08 -9.57
C LEU A 498 -30.07 -41.30 -10.92
N GLY A 499 -30.53 -42.27 -11.72
CA GLY A 499 -29.91 -42.71 -12.97
C GLY A 499 -28.85 -43.82 -12.89
N ARG A 500 -28.67 -44.50 -11.74
CA ARG A 500 -27.69 -45.61 -11.57
C ARG A 500 -28.37 -46.84 -10.96
N GLU A 501 -29.27 -47.43 -11.73
CA GLU A 501 -30.14 -48.54 -11.31
C GLU A 501 -29.44 -49.92 -11.23
N ALA A 502 -28.19 -50.05 -11.67
CA ALA A 502 -27.51 -51.34 -11.77
C ALA A 502 -26.10 -51.33 -11.14
N HIS A 503 -25.85 -52.29 -10.23
CA HIS A 503 -24.56 -52.75 -9.65
C HIS A 503 -24.25 -52.35 -8.18
N PRO A 504 -23.50 -53.22 -7.44
CA PRO A 504 -23.95 -53.72 -6.13
C PRO A 504 -23.52 -52.90 -4.90
N VAL A 505 -24.11 -53.36 -3.79
CA VAL A 505 -24.16 -52.89 -2.41
C VAL A 505 -22.75 -52.70 -1.79
N ILE A 506 -22.50 -51.51 -1.22
CA ILE A 506 -21.34 -51.12 -0.38
C ILE A 506 -20.03 -50.81 -1.15
N ARG A 507 -19.93 -49.59 -1.69
CA ARG A 507 -18.68 -48.82 -1.54
C ARG A 507 -18.86 -47.87 -0.38
N ARG A 508 -18.15 -48.11 0.74
CA ARG A 508 -18.00 -47.14 1.83
C ARG A 508 -17.34 -45.88 1.25
N THR A 509 -18.15 -44.94 0.77
CA THR A 509 -17.68 -43.63 0.33
C THR A 509 -17.25 -42.88 1.58
N SER A 510 -16.01 -42.41 1.60
CA SER A 510 -15.38 -41.80 2.76
C SER A 510 -16.26 -40.70 3.38
N LEU A 511 -16.63 -40.88 4.64
CA LEU A 511 -17.24 -39.84 5.50
C LEU A 511 -16.17 -38.94 6.12
N ALA A 512 -14.88 -39.17 5.83
CA ALA A 512 -13.82 -38.33 6.34
C ALA A 512 -13.98 -36.90 5.79
N SER A 513 -13.87 -35.91 6.67
CA SER A 513 -13.79 -34.53 6.25
C SER A 513 -12.60 -34.34 5.33
N SER A 514 -12.79 -33.60 4.23
CA SER A 514 -11.70 -33.22 3.35
C SER A 514 -10.74 -32.24 4.00
N GLN A 515 -11.12 -31.61 5.12
CA GLN A 515 -10.33 -30.66 5.89
C GLN A 515 -9.85 -31.25 7.22
N GLY A 516 -9.24 -32.44 7.18
CA GLY A 516 -8.75 -33.16 8.36
C GLY A 516 -7.43 -32.63 8.93
N PRO A 517 -7.00 -33.11 10.11
CA PRO A 517 -5.74 -32.73 10.75
C PRO A 517 -4.49 -32.96 9.89
N LYS A 518 -4.56 -33.95 8.98
CA LYS A 518 -3.46 -34.31 8.07
C LYS A 518 -3.28 -33.35 6.89
N GLY A 519 -4.22 -32.45 6.61
CA GLY A 519 -4.17 -31.61 5.42
C GLY A 519 -5.49 -31.48 4.69
N ASP A 520 -5.44 -30.79 3.56
CA ASP A 520 -6.53 -30.71 2.61
C ASP A 520 -6.50 -31.93 1.67
N ALA A 521 -7.55 -32.74 1.69
CA ALA A 521 -7.67 -33.97 0.89
C ALA A 521 -7.83 -33.70 -0.62
N TRP A 522 -8.16 -32.47 -1.02
CA TRP A 522 -8.32 -32.09 -2.43
C TRP A 522 -6.97 -31.74 -3.06
N SER A 523 -6.15 -30.95 -2.37
CA SER A 523 -4.82 -30.55 -2.85
C SER A 523 -3.69 -31.50 -2.45
N GLY A 524 -3.92 -32.37 -1.46
CA GLY A 524 -2.87 -33.24 -0.91
C GLY A 524 -1.82 -32.49 -0.07
N VAL A 525 -2.05 -31.21 0.25
CA VAL A 525 -1.10 -30.40 1.03
C VAL A 525 -1.23 -30.71 2.51
N PRO A 526 -0.16 -31.16 3.18
CA PRO A 526 -0.16 -31.34 4.62
C PRO A 526 -0.30 -30.00 5.34
N ARG A 527 -1.11 -29.97 6.40
CA ARG A 527 -1.22 -28.78 7.27
C ARG A 527 0.15 -28.51 7.90
N ARG A 528 0.75 -27.36 7.60
CA ARG A 528 1.95 -26.90 8.30
C ARG A 528 1.57 -26.50 9.74
N PRO A 529 2.28 -26.99 10.76
CA PRO A 529 1.97 -26.67 12.17
C PRO A 529 2.14 -25.18 12.50
N ASP A 530 2.90 -24.42 11.70
CA ASP A 530 3.21 -23.00 11.95
C ASP A 530 2.09 -22.01 11.58
N GLY A 531 1.00 -22.46 10.94
CA GLY A 531 -0.06 -21.57 10.45
C GLY A 531 -0.98 -21.00 11.53
N LEU A 532 -1.25 -21.77 12.60
CA LEU A 532 -2.23 -21.37 13.62
C LEU A 532 -1.66 -20.39 14.66
N ASN A 533 -0.37 -20.47 14.99
CA ASN A 533 0.19 -19.76 16.14
C ASN A 533 0.59 -18.30 15.87
N ARG A 534 0.61 -17.85 14.61
CA ARG A 534 0.97 -16.45 14.27
C ARG A 534 -0.22 -15.55 13.94
N SER A 535 -1.38 -16.11 13.64
CA SER A 535 -2.56 -15.36 13.16
C SER A 535 -3.79 -15.45 14.07
N ILE A 536 -3.76 -16.26 15.13
CA ILE A 536 -4.90 -16.49 16.05
C ILE A 536 -4.56 -16.07 17.49
N SER A 537 -3.90 -14.93 17.67
CA SER A 537 -4.04 -14.19 18.93
C SER A 537 -5.27 -13.29 18.80
N GLY A 538 -6.44 -13.88 19.06
CA GLY A 538 -7.75 -13.24 18.95
C GLY A 538 -8.85 -14.27 19.18
N SER A 539 -9.14 -14.54 20.45
CA SER A 539 -10.11 -15.51 20.93
C SER A 539 -11.51 -15.28 20.36
N PHE A 540 -12.02 -16.22 19.57
CA PHE A 540 -13.47 -16.38 19.38
C PHE A 540 -13.92 -17.62 20.18
N ALA A 541 -13.97 -17.45 21.50
CA ALA A 541 -14.64 -18.40 22.38
C ALA A 541 -16.15 -18.17 22.26
N GLY A 542 -16.85 -19.09 21.59
CA GLY A 542 -18.29 -19.01 21.45
C GLY A 542 -18.84 -20.19 20.67
N THR A 543 -19.41 -21.14 21.41
CA THR A 543 -20.28 -22.27 21.01
C THR A 543 -19.61 -23.59 20.58
N GLY A 544 -19.95 -24.65 21.34
CA GLY A 544 -19.94 -26.03 20.84
C GLY A 544 -18.90 -26.96 21.42
N THR A 545 -19.07 -27.34 22.69
CA THR A 545 -18.45 -28.53 23.31
C THR A 545 -18.75 -29.78 22.48
N VAL A 546 -17.71 -30.49 22.04
CA VAL A 546 -17.81 -31.88 21.60
C VAL A 546 -17.03 -32.72 22.62
N PRO A 547 -17.62 -33.76 23.24
CA PRO A 547 -16.90 -34.59 24.21
C PRO A 547 -15.86 -35.46 23.51
N GLU A 548 -14.66 -35.50 24.06
CA GLU A 548 -13.56 -36.37 23.67
C GLU A 548 -13.58 -37.58 24.63
N ASP A 549 -14.09 -38.73 24.16
CA ASP A 549 -13.90 -40.00 24.85
C ASP A 549 -12.56 -40.59 24.41
N ALA A 550 -11.62 -40.61 25.34
CA ALA A 550 -10.33 -41.28 25.23
C ALA A 550 -10.41 -42.61 25.99
N GLU A 551 -10.45 -43.73 25.25
CA GLU A 551 -10.06 -45.03 25.78
C GLU A 551 -8.75 -45.47 25.09
N ALA A 552 -7.72 -45.57 25.91
CA ALA A 552 -6.41 -46.09 25.56
C ALA A 552 -6.39 -47.60 25.80
N GLU A 553 -6.08 -48.38 24.79
CA GLU A 553 -5.56 -49.73 24.96
C GLU A 553 -4.20 -49.88 24.27
N GLN A 554 -3.24 -50.31 25.08
CA GLN A 554 -1.89 -50.71 24.70
C GLN A 554 -1.93 -52.11 24.08
N ALA A 555 -1.19 -52.32 22.99
CA ALA A 555 -0.71 -53.65 22.63
C ALA A 555 0.63 -53.55 21.87
N GLU A 556 1.52 -54.48 22.21
CA GLU A 556 2.96 -54.50 22.04
C GLU A 556 3.50 -54.77 20.62
N GLU A 557 4.82 -54.59 20.54
CA GLU A 557 5.75 -54.86 19.43
C GLU A 557 5.68 -56.27 18.82
N GLY A 558 6.01 -56.35 17.52
CA GLY A 558 6.54 -57.58 16.94
C GLY A 558 6.49 -57.69 15.41
N THR A 559 7.67 -57.65 14.79
CA THR A 559 8.07 -58.37 13.54
C THR A 559 7.95 -57.70 12.15
N THR A 560 9.11 -57.24 11.68
CA THR A 560 9.77 -57.54 10.39
C THR A 560 8.98 -57.53 9.07
N GLY A 561 9.25 -56.49 8.25
CA GLY A 561 9.80 -56.63 6.89
C GLY A 561 8.90 -57.15 5.75
N ARG A 562 8.55 -56.25 4.82
CA ARG A 562 8.78 -56.44 3.36
C ARG A 562 8.35 -55.20 2.56
N LYS A 563 9.34 -54.52 1.97
CA LYS A 563 9.16 -53.64 0.81
C LYS A 563 8.65 -54.51 -0.35
N ARG A 564 7.53 -54.15 -0.98
CA ARG A 564 7.12 -54.75 -2.26
C ARG A 564 6.96 -53.68 -3.32
N ALA A 565 7.53 -54.02 -4.47
CA ALA A 565 7.85 -53.19 -5.60
C ALA A 565 6.62 -52.59 -6.29
N THR A 566 6.84 -51.40 -6.84
CA THR A 566 6.11 -50.79 -7.94
C THR A 566 6.22 -51.69 -9.17
N SER A 567 5.13 -52.35 -9.57
CA SER A 567 5.04 -53.01 -10.86
C SER A 567 4.25 -52.13 -11.83
N SER A 568 4.99 -51.51 -12.74
CA SER A 568 4.50 -51.05 -14.04
C SER A 568 4.06 -52.25 -14.88
N ALA A 569 2.80 -52.27 -15.29
CA ALA A 569 2.34 -53.09 -16.41
C ALA A 569 1.40 -52.23 -17.26
N SER A 570 1.95 -51.74 -18.37
CA SER A 570 1.26 -51.06 -19.45
C SER A 570 0.33 -52.00 -20.21
N SER A 571 -0.86 -51.51 -20.54
CA SER A 571 -1.50 -51.56 -21.88
C SER A 571 -3.00 -51.87 -21.81
N LEU A 572 -3.80 -50.81 -22.01
CA LEU A 572 -5.04 -50.84 -22.78
C LEU A 572 -5.54 -49.40 -22.96
N GLY A 573 -5.53 -48.93 -24.22
CA GLY A 573 -6.58 -48.03 -24.71
C GLY A 573 -6.42 -46.53 -24.49
N ARG A 574 -5.31 -45.97 -24.98
CA ARG A 574 -5.21 -44.70 -25.74
C ARG A 574 -6.54 -43.92 -25.96
N LEU A 575 -7.04 -43.21 -24.95
CA LEU A 575 -8.12 -42.20 -25.04
C LEU A 575 -8.13 -41.16 -23.88
N ASP A 576 -7.04 -40.97 -23.12
CA ASP A 576 -7.06 -40.09 -21.92
C ASP A 576 -5.95 -39.00 -21.88
N GLU A 577 -5.23 -38.75 -22.98
CA GLU A 577 -4.21 -37.67 -23.00
C GLU A 577 -4.82 -36.26 -23.09
N ASP A 578 -6.12 -36.12 -23.40
CA ASP A 578 -6.82 -34.83 -23.44
C ASP A 578 -7.49 -34.45 -22.09
N ASP A 579 -7.51 -35.35 -21.09
CA ASP A 579 -8.18 -35.12 -19.79
C ASP A 579 -7.20 -34.69 -18.67
N GLU A 580 -5.87 -34.86 -18.83
CA GLU A 580 -4.88 -34.37 -17.84
C GLU A 580 -4.77 -32.83 -17.79
N ASP A 581 -5.11 -32.17 -18.90
CA ASP A 581 -5.24 -30.71 -18.99
C ASP A 581 -6.66 -30.19 -18.75
N ARG A 582 -7.60 -31.10 -18.50
CA ARG A 582 -8.92 -30.71 -18.04
C ARG A 582 -8.82 -30.23 -16.59
N ILE A 583 -9.14 -28.96 -16.40
CA ILE A 583 -9.22 -28.34 -15.09
C ILE A 583 -10.44 -28.93 -14.37
N ASP A 584 -10.28 -30.09 -13.75
CA ASP A 584 -11.20 -30.56 -12.73
C ASP A 584 -10.83 -29.91 -11.37
N ALA A 585 -11.79 -29.89 -10.44
CA ALA A 585 -11.61 -29.19 -9.17
C ALA A 585 -10.45 -29.76 -8.32
N ARG A 586 -10.05 -31.02 -8.53
CA ARG A 586 -8.97 -31.68 -7.78
C ARG A 586 -7.59 -31.36 -8.38
N ASN A 587 -7.49 -31.36 -9.69
CA ASN A 587 -6.32 -30.93 -10.47
C ASN A 587 -6.08 -29.43 -10.26
N ALA A 588 -7.13 -28.60 -10.30
CA ALA A 588 -7.06 -27.17 -9.99
C ALA A 588 -6.53 -26.90 -8.56
N ALA A 589 -7.09 -27.59 -7.56
CA ALA A 589 -6.64 -27.47 -6.17
C ALA A 589 -5.18 -27.90 -6.00
N SER A 590 -4.75 -28.97 -6.69
CA SER A 590 -3.37 -29.48 -6.65
C SER A 590 -2.38 -28.50 -7.32
N ARG A 591 -2.75 -27.92 -8.47
CA ARG A 591 -1.93 -26.92 -9.18
C ARG A 591 -1.78 -25.63 -8.36
N LEU A 592 -2.86 -25.13 -7.74
CA LEU A 592 -2.83 -23.94 -6.86
C LEU A 592 -2.05 -24.20 -5.55
N ALA A 593 -2.05 -25.43 -5.06
CA ALA A 593 -1.30 -25.81 -3.88
C ALA A 593 0.22 -25.85 -4.09
N GLN A 594 0.66 -26.18 -5.31
CA GLN A 594 2.08 -26.23 -5.66
C GLN A 594 2.65 -24.83 -5.97
N THR A 595 1.80 -23.83 -6.21
CA THR A 595 2.26 -22.45 -6.38
C THR A 595 2.64 -21.81 -5.05
N THR A 596 3.93 -21.55 -4.87
CA THR A 596 4.47 -20.83 -3.70
C THR A 596 4.34 -19.32 -3.86
N PHE A 597 3.68 -18.64 -2.91
CA PHE A 597 3.56 -17.16 -2.82
C PHE A 597 4.53 -16.51 -1.79
#